data_AF-A0A6N3X4B5-F1
#
_entry.id   AF-A0A6N3X4B5-F1
#
_cell.length_a   1.000
_cell.length_b   1.000
_cell.length_c   1.000
_cell.angle_alpha   90.00
_cell.angle_beta   90.00
_cell.angle_gamma   90.00
#
_symmetry.space_group_name_H-M   'P 1'
#
loop_
_entity.id
_entity.type
_entity.pdbx_description
1 polymer ?
#
loop_
_entity_poly.entity_id
_entity_poly.type
_entity_poly.pdbx_seq_one_letter_code
_entity_poly.pdbx_strand_id
1 'polypeptide(L)'
;PPPAQSPAPVTIALLPGSKPAKLCLGVPFMVATAEQLHQQRPDCRFLLPLAPTVRCQDLLHFAGPQNPLAAAFGASAVRLEAPSPSRHHWSLCTATGVRIAVVDHHPAHDELRRCTMALTTVGANTAELGALAVPMLVLLPTQYPHVMRAWDGPLGLLSHVPLLGRVITMVVLPIVLRRGAGLAWPNLQAGRMVVTERIGTITPTQIAQEVLILLRHPARLEAMAMALRQLRGPGGATAALSAMVMEVLRLQFHCRRGKPLPPVEQS
;
A
#
# COMPACT_ATOMS: atom_id res chain seq x y z
N PRO A 1 24.57 18.48 30.97
CA PRO A 1 24.01 18.09 29.65
C PRO A 1 22.72 17.28 29.82
N PRO A 2 21.60 17.67 29.18
CA PRO A 2 20.44 16.78 29.11
C PRO A 2 20.85 15.48 28.40
N PRO A 3 20.29 14.32 28.77
CA PRO A 3 20.55 13.09 28.05
C PRO A 3 20.18 13.29 26.58
N ALA A 4 21.09 12.92 25.67
CA ALA A 4 20.82 12.91 24.25
C ALA A 4 19.54 12.10 24.03
N GLN A 5 18.47 12.75 23.57
CA GLN A 5 17.20 12.08 23.29
C GLN A 5 17.47 11.01 22.26
N SER A 6 17.32 9.74 22.66
CA SER A 6 17.35 8.63 21.71
C SER A 6 16.35 8.95 20.59
N PRO A 7 16.76 8.88 19.31
CA PRO A 7 15.84 9.17 18.21
C PRO A 7 14.61 8.29 18.34
N ALA A 8 13.43 8.86 18.05
CA ALA A 8 12.17 8.13 18.12
C ALA A 8 12.25 6.84 17.27
N PRO A 9 11.69 5.71 17.76
CA PRO A 9 11.79 4.45 17.05
C PRO A 9 11.12 4.53 15.67
N VAL A 10 11.88 4.22 14.63
CA VAL A 10 11.38 4.19 13.25
C VAL A 10 10.43 3.02 13.09
N THR A 11 9.20 3.30 12.63
CA THR A 11 8.19 2.26 12.36
C THR A 11 7.83 2.27 10.88
N ILE A 12 7.95 1.12 10.22
CA ILE A 12 7.70 0.94 8.79
C ILE A 12 6.47 0.04 8.61
N ALA A 13 5.45 0.57 7.92
CA ALA A 13 4.29 -0.24 7.55
C ALA A 13 4.58 -1.07 6.30
N LEU A 14 4.13 -2.32 6.28
CA LEU A 14 4.27 -3.29 5.19
C LEU A 14 2.87 -3.61 4.67
N LEU A 15 2.53 -3.13 3.48
CA LEU A 15 1.19 -3.28 2.90
C LEU A 15 1.27 -4.09 1.59
N PRO A 16 1.36 -5.43 1.68
CA PRO A 16 1.53 -6.30 0.51
C PRO A 16 0.31 -6.29 -0.41
N GLY A 17 -0.87 -5.94 0.10
CA GLY A 17 -2.15 -5.94 -0.62
C GLY A 17 -3.13 -6.93 -0.01
N SER A 18 -4.27 -7.14 -0.67
CA SER A 18 -5.36 -8.01 -0.18
C SER A 18 -5.61 -9.24 -1.05
N LYS A 19 -5.09 -9.25 -2.29
CA LYS A 19 -5.35 -10.32 -3.27
C LYS A 19 -4.32 -11.43 -3.14
N PRO A 20 -4.70 -12.71 -3.32
CA PRO A 20 -3.76 -13.84 -3.23
C PRO A 20 -2.50 -13.67 -4.08
N ALA A 21 -2.61 -13.16 -5.31
CA ALA A 21 -1.45 -12.88 -6.16
C ALA A 21 -0.55 -11.77 -5.59
N LYS A 22 -1.14 -10.70 -5.04
CA LYS A 22 -0.38 -9.63 -4.37
C LYS A 22 0.31 -10.14 -3.11
N LEU A 23 -0.37 -10.99 -2.34
CA LEU A 23 0.18 -11.58 -1.11
C LEU A 23 1.30 -12.58 -1.41
N CYS A 24 1.12 -13.43 -2.43
CA CYS A 24 2.10 -14.41 -2.90
C CYS A 24 3.45 -13.76 -3.21
N LEU A 25 3.46 -12.59 -3.85
CA LEU A 25 4.72 -11.87 -4.07
C LEU A 25 5.07 -10.95 -2.89
N GLY A 26 4.10 -10.19 -2.40
CA GLY A 26 4.33 -9.04 -1.52
C GLY A 26 4.73 -9.44 -0.12
N VAL A 27 4.11 -10.48 0.45
CA VAL A 27 4.42 -10.95 1.80
C VAL A 27 5.88 -11.40 1.91
N PRO A 28 6.37 -12.38 1.13
CA PRO A 28 7.75 -12.82 1.26
C PRO A 28 8.76 -11.72 0.89
N PHE A 29 8.44 -10.88 -0.10
CA PHE A 29 9.31 -9.75 -0.47
C PHE A 29 9.47 -8.76 0.69
N MET A 30 8.37 -8.38 1.34
CA MET A 30 8.37 -7.42 2.45
C MET A 30 8.98 -8.02 3.72
N VAL A 31 8.76 -9.32 3.98
CA VAL A 31 9.44 -10.03 5.08
C VAL A 31 10.95 -10.00 4.87
N ALA A 32 11.44 -10.45 3.71
CA ALA A 32 12.86 -10.40 3.39
C ALA A 32 13.42 -8.97 3.48
N THR A 33 12.66 -7.96 3.03
CA THR A 33 13.07 -6.55 3.12
C THR A 33 13.18 -6.10 4.58
N ALA A 34 12.25 -6.51 5.45
CA ALA A 34 12.29 -6.23 6.87
C ALA A 34 13.50 -6.88 7.56
N GLU A 35 13.87 -8.11 7.16
CA GLU A 35 15.09 -8.78 7.63
C GLU A 35 16.35 -8.00 7.25
N GLN A 36 16.46 -7.59 5.98
CA GLN A 36 17.59 -6.78 5.49
C GLN A 36 17.68 -5.41 6.19
N LEU A 37 16.53 -4.80 6.49
CA LEU A 37 16.45 -3.53 7.23
C LEU A 37 16.87 -3.70 8.68
N HIS A 38 16.37 -4.72 9.36
CA HIS A 38 16.67 -4.96 10.77
C HIS A 38 18.14 -5.29 11.00
N GLN A 39 18.78 -6.02 10.09
CA GLN A 39 20.22 -6.31 10.14
C GLN A 39 21.08 -5.04 10.14
N GLN A 40 20.70 -4.02 9.36
CA GLN A 40 21.43 -2.76 9.25
C GLN A 40 20.96 -1.71 10.27
N ARG A 41 19.72 -1.81 10.74
CA ARG A 41 19.07 -0.86 11.63
C ARG A 41 18.14 -1.58 12.62
N PRO A 42 18.69 -2.14 13.72
CA PRO A 42 17.92 -2.97 14.66
C PRO A 42 16.80 -2.23 15.40
N ASP A 43 16.83 -0.90 15.46
CA ASP A 43 15.77 -0.06 16.03
C ASP A 43 14.51 0.04 15.16
N CYS A 44 14.58 -0.40 13.89
CA CYS A 44 13.42 -0.45 13.01
C CYS A 44 12.37 -1.43 13.53
N ARG A 45 11.14 -0.93 13.64
CA ARG A 45 9.93 -1.71 13.94
C ARG A 45 9.09 -1.85 12.68
N PHE A 46 8.34 -2.94 12.59
CA PHE A 46 7.53 -3.25 11.43
C PHE A 46 6.08 -3.50 11.82
N LEU A 47 5.18 -2.99 11.00
CA LEU A 47 3.74 -3.13 11.15
C LEU A 47 3.17 -3.71 9.85
N LEU A 48 2.30 -4.71 9.91
CA LEU A 48 1.61 -5.29 8.75
C LEU A 48 0.11 -5.26 9.02
N PRO A 49 -0.61 -4.25 8.51
CA PRO A 49 -2.07 -4.24 8.56
C PRO A 49 -2.65 -5.25 7.58
N LEU A 50 -3.60 -6.04 8.07
CA LEU A 50 -4.35 -6.99 7.25
C LEU A 50 -5.50 -6.29 6.53
N ALA A 51 -5.74 -6.73 5.30
CA ALA A 51 -6.96 -6.38 4.61
C ALA A 51 -8.14 -7.20 5.20
N PRO A 52 -9.39 -6.70 5.11
CA PRO A 52 -10.57 -7.39 5.67
C PRO A 52 -10.78 -8.84 5.18
N THR A 53 -10.22 -9.18 4.02
CA THR A 53 -10.34 -10.49 3.38
C THR A 53 -9.18 -11.43 3.70
N VAL A 54 -8.22 -11.02 4.55
CA VAL A 54 -7.00 -11.77 4.85
C VAL A 54 -6.93 -12.03 6.33
N ARG A 55 -6.73 -13.28 6.73
CA ARG A 55 -6.59 -13.69 8.13
C ARG A 55 -5.11 -13.80 8.49
N CYS A 56 -4.78 -13.64 9.78
CA CYS A 56 -3.40 -13.79 10.27
C CYS A 56 -2.77 -15.10 9.80
N GLN A 57 -3.51 -16.21 9.89
CA GLN A 57 -3.02 -17.54 9.49
C GLN A 57 -2.64 -17.63 8.01
N ASP A 58 -3.29 -16.87 7.13
CA ASP A 58 -2.99 -16.88 5.70
C ASP A 58 -1.57 -16.34 5.44
N LEU A 59 -1.00 -15.52 6.34
CA LEU A 59 0.39 -15.06 6.25
C LEU A 59 1.39 -16.21 6.28
N LEU A 60 1.12 -17.27 7.05
CA LEU A 60 2.01 -18.45 7.09
C LEU A 60 2.06 -19.16 5.75
N HIS A 61 0.95 -19.17 5.01
CA HIS A 61 0.92 -19.75 3.67
C HIS A 61 1.77 -18.94 2.69
N PHE A 62 1.68 -17.60 2.74
CA PHE A 62 2.42 -16.74 1.81
C PHE A 62 3.89 -16.52 2.18
N ALA A 63 4.24 -16.50 3.46
CA ALA A 63 5.63 -16.36 3.92
C ALA A 63 6.33 -17.71 4.14
N GLY A 64 5.58 -18.82 4.10
CA GLY A 64 6.09 -20.17 4.34
C GLY A 64 6.75 -20.81 3.13
N PRO A 65 7.30 -22.03 3.30
CA PRO A 65 8.00 -22.77 2.25
C PRO A 65 7.09 -23.22 1.10
N GLN A 66 5.76 -23.18 1.28
CA GLN A 66 4.80 -23.50 0.21
C GLN A 66 4.81 -22.45 -0.90
N ASN A 67 5.32 -21.25 -0.62
CA ASN A 67 5.46 -20.20 -1.61
C ASN A 67 6.88 -20.22 -2.21
N PRO A 68 7.06 -20.58 -3.49
CA PRO A 68 8.39 -20.63 -4.12
C PRO A 68 9.08 -19.27 -4.16
N LEU A 69 8.33 -18.16 -4.08
CA LEU A 69 8.89 -16.81 -4.02
C LEU A 69 9.55 -16.51 -2.67
N ALA A 70 9.17 -17.20 -1.59
CA ALA A 70 9.84 -17.04 -0.30
C ALA A 70 11.33 -17.42 -0.40
N ALA A 71 11.63 -18.57 -1.00
CA ALA A 71 12.99 -19.00 -1.27
C ALA A 71 13.71 -18.08 -2.27
N ALA A 72 13.02 -17.64 -3.34
CA ALA A 72 13.60 -16.76 -4.35
C ALA A 72 14.01 -15.39 -3.78
N PHE A 73 13.30 -14.88 -2.76
CA PHE A 73 13.63 -13.64 -2.07
C PHE A 73 14.55 -13.81 -0.87
N GLY A 74 14.91 -15.05 -0.50
CA GLY A 74 15.68 -15.35 0.69
C GLY A 74 14.94 -15.01 1.99
N ALA A 75 13.60 -15.03 1.98
CA ALA A 75 12.80 -14.81 3.17
C ALA A 75 12.95 -16.01 4.12
N SER A 76 13.28 -15.76 5.39
CA SER A 76 13.39 -16.84 6.36
C SER A 76 12.03 -17.42 6.72
N ALA A 77 12.05 -18.65 7.25
CA ALA A 77 10.85 -19.26 7.83
C ALA A 77 10.24 -18.34 8.91
N VAL A 78 8.90 -18.30 8.92
CA VAL A 78 8.13 -17.46 9.85
C VAL A 78 7.27 -18.31 10.78
N ARG A 79 6.97 -17.74 11.95
CA ARG A 79 5.95 -18.24 12.88
C ARG A 79 5.02 -17.12 13.29
N LEU A 80 3.79 -17.47 13.66
CA LEU A 80 2.85 -16.53 14.28
C LEU A 80 2.87 -16.72 15.79
N GLU A 81 2.95 -15.61 16.51
CA GLU A 81 2.75 -15.55 17.95
C GLU A 81 1.46 -14.79 18.26
N ALA A 82 0.63 -15.37 19.12
CA ALA A 82 -0.63 -14.79 19.54
C ALA A 82 -0.41 -13.55 20.43
N PRO A 83 -1.41 -12.66 20.52
CA PRO A 83 -1.40 -11.55 21.47
C PRO A 83 -1.18 -12.03 22.91
N SER A 84 -0.51 -11.21 23.72
CA SER A 84 -0.26 -11.44 25.15
C SER A 84 -0.52 -10.15 25.95
N PRO A 85 -0.56 -10.19 27.29
CA PRO A 85 -0.78 -8.98 28.11
C PRO A 85 0.24 -7.86 27.85
N SER A 86 1.45 -8.19 27.40
CA SER A 86 2.50 -7.22 27.01
C SER A 86 2.48 -6.87 25.52
N ARG A 87 1.67 -7.55 24.71
CA ARG A 87 1.60 -7.42 23.24
C ARG A 87 0.17 -7.58 22.74
N HIS A 88 -0.49 -6.47 22.45
CA HIS A 88 -1.90 -6.48 22.05
C HIS A 88 -2.16 -6.96 20.62
N HIS A 89 -1.12 -7.19 19.81
CA HIS A 89 -1.23 -7.62 18.42
C HIS A 89 -0.60 -8.98 18.18
N TRP A 90 -1.10 -9.69 17.18
CA TRP A 90 -0.41 -10.83 16.59
C TRP A 90 0.99 -10.41 16.14
N SER A 91 1.95 -11.33 16.17
CA SER A 91 3.31 -11.07 15.72
C SER A 91 3.76 -12.12 14.72
N LEU A 92 4.10 -11.69 13.51
CA LEU A 92 4.81 -12.53 12.55
C LEU A 92 6.32 -12.44 12.85
N CYS A 93 6.90 -13.55 13.27
CA CYS A 93 8.29 -13.61 13.71
C CYS A 93 9.12 -14.43 12.72
N THR A 94 10.22 -13.86 12.23
CA THR A 94 11.15 -14.55 11.32
C THR A 94 12.18 -15.37 12.11
N ALA A 95 12.80 -16.35 11.45
CA ALA A 95 13.90 -17.12 12.04
C ALA A 95 15.15 -16.25 12.35
N THR A 96 15.30 -15.11 11.67
CA THR A 96 16.37 -14.12 11.93
C THR A 96 16.08 -13.21 13.13
N GLY A 97 14.92 -13.37 13.80
CA GLY A 97 14.57 -12.61 15.00
C GLY A 97 13.77 -11.33 14.72
N VAL A 98 13.44 -11.02 13.46
CA VAL A 98 12.59 -9.88 13.14
C VAL A 98 11.16 -10.16 13.56
N ARG A 99 10.56 -9.18 14.25
CA ARG A 99 9.17 -9.22 14.69
C ARG A 99 8.37 -8.15 13.96
N ILE A 100 7.33 -8.58 13.26
CA ILE A 100 6.40 -7.73 12.54
C ILE A 100 5.06 -7.78 13.28
N ALA A 101 4.60 -6.65 13.80
CA ALA A 101 3.30 -6.54 14.43
C ALA A 101 2.20 -6.63 13.37
N VAL A 102 1.27 -7.56 13.52
CA VAL A 102 0.15 -7.79 12.59
C VAL A 102 -1.10 -7.15 13.15
N VAL A 103 -1.65 -6.18 12.41
CA VAL A 103 -2.87 -5.47 12.79
C VAL A 103 -4.04 -6.13 12.09
N ASP A 104 -4.91 -6.78 12.84
CA ASP A 104 -6.03 -7.59 12.34
C ASP A 104 -7.39 -6.89 12.41
N HIS A 105 -7.44 -5.66 12.91
CA HIS A 105 -8.61 -4.78 12.79
C HIS A 105 -8.52 -3.88 11.55
N HIS A 106 -9.69 -3.50 11.05
CA HIS A 106 -9.82 -2.58 9.92
C HIS A 106 -10.86 -1.48 10.23
N PRO A 107 -10.57 -0.21 9.92
CA PRO A 107 -9.33 0.30 9.32
C PRO A 107 -8.18 0.49 10.33
N ALA A 108 -6.94 0.30 9.90
CA ALA A 108 -5.72 0.47 10.72
C ALA A 108 -5.15 1.91 10.64
N HIS A 109 -6.02 2.91 10.56
CA HIS A 109 -5.62 4.29 10.27
C HIS A 109 -4.75 4.91 11.37
N ASP A 110 -5.04 4.61 12.64
CA ASP A 110 -4.32 5.19 13.77
C ASP A 110 -2.89 4.64 13.87
N GLU A 111 -2.71 3.36 13.56
CA GLU A 111 -1.40 2.71 13.50
C GLU A 111 -0.61 3.22 12.30
N LEU A 112 -1.24 3.32 11.12
CA LEU A 112 -0.62 3.82 9.90
C LEU A 112 -0.15 5.27 10.04
N ARG A 113 -0.93 6.15 10.68
CA ARG A 113 -0.56 7.56 10.92
C ARG A 113 0.68 7.73 11.79
N ARG A 114 1.00 6.74 12.62
CA ARG A 114 2.19 6.74 13.50
C ARG A 114 3.42 6.17 12.82
N CYS A 115 3.27 5.56 11.65
CA CYS A 115 4.39 5.02 10.91
C CYS A 115 5.23 6.14 10.27
N THR A 116 6.54 5.98 10.29
CA THR A 116 7.49 6.89 9.65
C THR A 116 7.33 6.86 8.13
N MET A 117 7.13 5.67 7.58
CA MET A 117 6.83 5.45 6.17
C MET A 117 6.17 4.09 5.95
N ALA A 118 5.74 3.85 4.71
CA ALA A 118 5.16 2.58 4.27
C ALA A 118 5.90 2.00 3.06
N LEU A 119 6.06 0.67 3.05
CA LEU A 119 6.31 -0.13 1.85
C LEU A 119 4.97 -0.69 1.38
N THR A 120 4.59 -0.42 0.15
CA THR A 120 3.28 -0.84 -0.36
C THR A 120 3.37 -1.31 -1.81
N THR A 121 2.42 -2.13 -2.24
CA THR A 121 2.17 -2.36 -3.67
C THR A 121 1.16 -1.34 -4.21
N VAL A 122 1.04 -1.24 -5.55
CA VAL A 122 0.01 -0.38 -6.18
C VAL A 122 -1.39 -0.91 -5.90
N GLY A 123 -2.31 0.00 -5.56
CA GLY A 123 -3.72 -0.31 -5.31
C GLY A 123 -4.34 0.67 -4.33
N ALA A 124 -5.48 0.28 -3.74
CA ALA A 124 -6.22 1.08 -2.76
C ALA A 124 -5.33 1.56 -1.59
N ASN A 125 -4.37 0.74 -1.15
CA ASN A 125 -3.39 1.11 -0.12
C ASN A 125 -2.67 2.43 -0.44
N THR A 126 -2.32 2.70 -1.70
CA THR A 126 -1.63 3.96 -2.08
C THR A 126 -2.54 5.18 -1.95
N ALA A 127 -3.84 5.04 -2.22
CA ALA A 127 -4.81 6.10 -2.02
C ALA A 127 -5.06 6.33 -0.52
N GLU A 128 -5.21 5.25 0.25
CA GLU A 128 -5.39 5.30 1.70
C GLU A 128 -4.19 5.96 2.39
N LEU A 129 -2.97 5.50 2.12
CA LEU A 129 -1.74 6.10 2.66
C LEU A 129 -1.58 7.56 2.22
N GLY A 130 -1.97 7.90 0.98
CA GLY A 130 -1.97 9.28 0.49
C GLY A 130 -2.96 10.15 1.28
N ALA A 131 -4.17 9.64 1.50
CA ALA A 131 -5.18 10.28 2.33
C ALA A 131 -4.74 10.38 3.80
N LEU A 132 -3.89 9.48 4.31
CA LEU A 132 -3.30 9.57 5.66
C LEU A 132 -2.03 10.42 5.71
N ALA A 133 -1.52 10.87 4.56
CA ALA A 133 -0.25 11.59 4.41
C ALA A 133 0.95 10.82 4.98
N VAL A 134 0.92 9.50 4.83
CA VAL A 134 2.01 8.60 5.22
C VAL A 134 3.00 8.52 4.06
N PRO A 135 4.28 8.93 4.25
CA PRO A 135 5.32 8.75 3.25
C PRO A 135 5.40 7.29 2.78
N MET A 136 5.56 7.04 1.48
CA MET A 136 5.56 5.67 0.96
C MET A 136 6.59 5.41 -0.15
N LEU A 137 7.09 4.18 -0.19
CA LEU A 137 7.83 3.60 -1.31
C LEU A 137 6.97 2.49 -1.92
N VAL A 138 6.58 2.67 -3.18
CA VAL A 138 5.66 1.77 -3.87
C VAL A 138 6.44 0.78 -4.73
N LEU A 139 6.16 -0.50 -4.55
CA LEU A 139 6.88 -1.62 -5.12
C LEU A 139 6.09 -2.26 -6.25
N LEU A 140 6.70 -2.35 -7.43
CA LEU A 140 6.17 -3.02 -8.61
C LEU A 140 7.23 -3.93 -9.24
N PRO A 141 7.53 -5.07 -8.59
CA PRO A 141 8.44 -6.07 -9.16
C PRO A 141 7.84 -6.69 -10.41
N THR A 142 8.44 -6.44 -11.57
CA THR A 142 7.94 -6.94 -12.86
C THR A 142 8.60 -8.24 -13.30
N GLN A 143 9.59 -8.73 -12.57
CA GLN A 143 10.34 -9.95 -12.89
C GLN A 143 9.55 -11.26 -12.66
N TYR A 144 8.36 -11.17 -12.05
CA TYR A 144 7.43 -12.30 -11.88
C TYR A 144 6.12 -12.04 -12.64
N PRO A 145 6.14 -12.06 -13.99
CA PRO A 145 4.98 -11.68 -14.81
C PRO A 145 3.78 -12.62 -14.64
N HIS A 146 3.99 -13.86 -14.19
CA HIS A 146 2.91 -14.80 -13.87
C HIS A 146 2.05 -14.33 -12.69
N VAL A 147 2.63 -13.58 -11.74
CA VAL A 147 1.90 -13.00 -10.60
C VAL A 147 1.20 -11.69 -10.98
N MET A 148 1.79 -10.91 -11.90
CA MET A 148 1.22 -9.65 -12.37
C MET A 148 -0.11 -9.82 -13.10
N ARG A 149 -0.32 -10.97 -13.79
CA ARG A 149 -1.58 -11.26 -14.51
C ARG A 149 -2.81 -11.36 -13.60
N ALA A 150 -2.61 -11.52 -12.30
CA ALA A 150 -3.68 -11.62 -11.30
C ALA A 150 -3.84 -10.34 -10.45
N TRP A 151 -3.23 -9.22 -10.88
CA TRP A 151 -3.43 -7.92 -10.23
C TRP A 151 -4.57 -7.15 -10.91
N ASP A 152 -5.81 -7.26 -10.42
CA ASP A 152 -6.88 -6.38 -10.92
C ASP A 152 -6.92 -5.05 -10.18
N GLY A 153 -6.51 -3.99 -10.86
CA GLY A 153 -6.97 -2.60 -10.65
C GLY A 153 -7.89 -2.19 -11.82
N PRO A 154 -8.02 -0.89 -12.17
CA PRO A 154 -8.67 -0.49 -13.44
C PRO A 154 -8.05 -1.15 -14.68
N LEU A 155 -6.79 -1.62 -14.61
CA LEU A 155 -6.17 -2.49 -15.62
C LEU A 155 -6.71 -3.93 -15.66
N GLY A 156 -7.28 -4.46 -14.57
CA GLY A 156 -7.81 -5.82 -14.52
C GLY A 156 -9.28 -5.96 -14.85
N LEU A 157 -10.06 -4.88 -14.97
CA LEU A 157 -11.31 -4.98 -15.75
C LEU A 157 -11.02 -5.31 -17.23
N LEU A 158 -9.81 -5.03 -17.71
CA LEU A 158 -9.35 -5.34 -19.07
C LEU A 158 -8.62 -6.70 -19.15
N SER A 159 -8.45 -7.42 -18.04
CA SER A 159 -7.75 -8.73 -18.01
C SER A 159 -8.61 -9.90 -18.51
N HIS A 160 -9.93 -9.70 -18.63
CA HIS A 160 -10.85 -10.70 -19.20
C HIS A 160 -10.75 -10.84 -20.73
N VAL A 161 -9.90 -10.04 -21.40
CA VAL A 161 -9.64 -10.17 -22.84
C VAL A 161 -8.20 -10.73 -23.02
N PRO A 162 -8.03 -12.01 -23.41
CA PRO A 162 -6.75 -12.72 -23.36
C PRO A 162 -5.64 -12.15 -24.25
N LEU A 163 -5.93 -11.17 -25.11
CA LEU A 163 -4.95 -10.45 -25.94
C LEU A 163 -4.69 -9.01 -25.49
N LEU A 164 -5.66 -8.36 -24.85
CA LEU A 164 -5.64 -6.91 -24.59
C LEU A 164 -4.77 -6.56 -23.37
N GLY A 165 -4.73 -7.44 -22.37
CA GLY A 165 -3.87 -7.25 -21.19
C GLY A 165 -2.39 -7.09 -21.54
N ARG A 166 -1.89 -7.79 -22.56
CA ARG A 166 -0.48 -7.67 -23.00
C ARG A 166 -0.20 -6.33 -23.69
N VAL A 167 -1.17 -5.83 -24.47
CA VAL A 167 -1.08 -4.54 -25.17
C VAL A 167 -1.17 -3.37 -24.18
N ILE A 168 -2.06 -3.44 -23.18
CA ILE A 168 -2.19 -2.38 -22.17
C ILE A 168 -0.90 -2.25 -21.37
N THR A 169 -0.30 -3.35 -20.91
CA THR A 169 0.98 -3.29 -20.19
C THR A 169 2.13 -2.83 -21.08
N MET A 170 2.13 -3.15 -22.38
CA MET A 170 3.21 -2.74 -23.30
C MET A 170 3.06 -1.32 -23.84
N VAL A 171 1.86 -0.74 -23.84
CA VAL A 171 1.59 0.59 -24.43
C VAL A 171 1.27 1.61 -23.35
N VAL A 172 0.35 1.32 -22.42
CA VAL A 172 -0.08 2.28 -21.39
C VAL A 172 1.01 2.49 -20.35
N LEU A 173 1.69 1.44 -19.91
CA LEU A 173 2.79 1.57 -18.93
C LEU A 173 3.89 2.52 -19.43
N PRO A 174 4.49 2.33 -20.62
CA PRO A 174 5.48 3.29 -21.11
C PRO A 174 4.90 4.68 -21.37
N ILE A 175 3.64 4.84 -21.76
CA ILE A 175 3.02 6.18 -21.91
C ILE A 175 2.90 6.90 -20.56
N VAL A 176 2.42 6.21 -19.53
CA VAL A 176 2.28 6.76 -18.17
C VAL A 176 3.66 7.07 -17.58
N LEU A 177 4.64 6.18 -17.75
CA LEU A 177 6.02 6.41 -17.33
C LEU A 177 6.69 7.57 -18.10
N ARG A 178 6.43 7.70 -19.41
CA ARG A 178 6.91 8.83 -20.22
C ARG A 178 6.32 10.17 -19.80
N ARG A 179 5.12 10.16 -19.22
CA ARG A 179 4.48 11.37 -18.66
C ARG A 179 5.03 11.76 -17.28
N GLY A 180 5.89 10.94 -16.67
CA GLY A 180 6.49 11.23 -15.37
C GLY A 180 5.51 11.14 -14.18
N ALA A 181 4.28 10.70 -14.41
CA ALA A 181 3.30 10.38 -13.38
C ALA A 181 3.37 8.85 -13.17
N GLY A 182 3.87 8.41 -12.02
CA GLY A 182 3.90 6.98 -11.68
C GLY A 182 2.51 6.33 -11.60
N LEU A 183 2.44 5.07 -11.20
CA LEU A 183 1.22 4.26 -11.12
C LEU A 183 0.47 4.34 -9.79
N ALA A 184 1.11 4.84 -8.73
CA ALA A 184 0.49 5.04 -7.43
C ALA A 184 -0.55 6.16 -7.52
N TRP A 185 -1.65 6.03 -6.77
CA TRP A 185 -2.73 7.02 -6.78
C TRP A 185 -2.27 8.47 -6.54
N PRO A 186 -1.38 8.76 -5.56
CA PRO A 186 -0.88 10.11 -5.37
C PRO A 186 -0.14 10.69 -6.60
N ASN A 187 0.61 9.85 -7.32
CA ASN A 187 1.37 10.28 -8.49
C ASN A 187 0.47 10.52 -9.70
N LEU A 188 -0.51 9.62 -9.92
CA LEU A 188 -1.54 9.78 -10.95
C LEU A 188 -2.34 11.07 -10.73
N GLN A 189 -2.77 11.31 -9.49
CA GLN A 189 -3.54 12.51 -9.13
C GLN A 189 -2.71 13.79 -9.29
N ALA A 190 -1.43 13.76 -8.92
CA ALA A 190 -0.55 14.91 -9.03
C ALA A 190 -0.05 15.20 -10.45
N GLY A 191 -0.15 14.24 -11.37
CA GLY A 191 0.47 14.30 -12.69
C GLY A 191 2.01 14.33 -12.65
N ARG A 192 2.63 13.99 -11.50
CA ARG A 192 4.08 13.99 -11.28
C ARG A 192 4.46 13.00 -10.17
N MET A 193 5.75 12.71 -10.04
CA MET A 193 6.28 11.92 -8.92
C MET A 193 6.21 12.71 -7.60
N VAL A 194 5.30 12.29 -6.72
CA VAL A 194 5.16 12.72 -5.32
C VAL A 194 5.72 11.67 -4.38
N VAL A 195 5.35 10.40 -4.61
CA VAL A 195 5.87 9.24 -3.87
C VAL A 195 6.83 8.45 -4.73
N THR A 196 7.78 7.76 -4.11
CA THR A 196 8.76 6.96 -4.84
C THR A 196 8.14 5.66 -5.33
N GLU A 197 8.37 5.32 -6.59
CA GLU A 197 7.96 4.04 -7.18
C GLU A 197 9.17 3.29 -7.71
N ARG A 198 9.20 1.98 -7.45
CA ARG A 198 10.24 1.08 -7.94
C ARG A 198 9.59 0.02 -8.80
N ILE A 199 9.71 0.24 -10.11
CA ILE A 199 9.15 -0.58 -11.17
C ILE A 199 10.29 -1.29 -11.87
N GLY A 200 10.17 -2.60 -12.05
CA GLY A 200 11.19 -3.40 -12.73
C GLY A 200 11.70 -4.54 -11.87
N THR A 201 12.87 -5.03 -12.22
CA THR A 201 13.58 -6.06 -11.45
C THR A 201 14.13 -5.44 -10.17
N ILE A 202 13.47 -5.73 -9.04
CA ILE A 202 13.86 -5.22 -7.71
C ILE A 202 14.09 -6.36 -6.73
N THR A 203 15.02 -6.18 -5.80
CA THR A 203 15.34 -7.15 -4.74
C THR A 203 15.07 -6.58 -3.35
N PRO A 204 14.80 -7.43 -2.34
CA PRO A 204 14.65 -6.99 -0.96
C PRO A 204 15.83 -6.16 -0.45
N THR A 205 17.06 -6.56 -0.78
CA THR A 205 18.29 -5.84 -0.38
C THR A 205 18.36 -4.44 -0.99
N GLN A 206 18.05 -4.28 -2.28
CA GLN A 206 18.01 -2.96 -2.93
C GLN A 206 16.95 -2.05 -2.29
N ILE A 207 15.76 -2.57 -2.04
CA ILE A 207 14.68 -1.80 -1.40
C ILE A 207 15.05 -1.43 0.04
N ALA A 208 15.66 -2.34 0.80
CA ALA A 208 16.16 -2.04 2.14
C ALA A 208 17.20 -0.92 2.14
N GLN A 209 18.19 -0.96 1.23
CA GLN A 209 19.20 0.09 1.09
C GLN A 209 18.57 1.45 0.78
N GLU A 210 17.58 1.47 -0.11
CA GLU A 210 16.87 2.69 -0.47
C GLU A 210 16.06 3.26 0.70
N VAL A 211 15.35 2.41 1.43
CA VAL A 211 14.65 2.82 2.66
C VAL A 211 15.64 3.40 3.66
N LEU A 212 16.80 2.78 3.87
CA LEU A 212 17.84 3.34 4.76
C LEU A 212 18.38 4.69 4.28
N ILE A 213 18.44 4.93 2.96
CA ILE A 213 18.76 6.26 2.42
C ILE A 213 17.64 7.24 2.75
N LEU A 214 16.37 6.90 2.55
CA LEU A 214 15.23 7.77 2.89
C LEU A 214 15.18 8.08 4.38
N LEU A 215 15.41 7.09 5.25
CA LEU A 215 15.43 7.26 6.70
C LEU A 215 16.59 8.15 7.20
N ARG A 216 17.67 8.30 6.42
CA ARG A 216 18.76 9.24 6.70
C ARG A 216 18.44 10.68 6.25
N HIS A 217 17.37 10.87 5.50
CA HIS A 217 16.95 12.17 4.98
C HIS A 217 15.50 12.50 5.40
N PRO A 218 15.25 12.77 6.71
CA PRO A 218 13.90 13.01 7.22
C PRO A 218 13.16 14.15 6.49
N ALA A 219 13.89 15.19 6.05
CA ALA A 219 13.33 16.28 5.24
C ALA A 219 12.66 15.79 3.94
N ARG A 220 13.15 14.70 3.32
CA ARG A 220 12.52 14.11 2.13
C ARG A 220 11.20 13.43 2.48
N LEU A 221 11.12 12.76 3.62
CA LEU A 221 9.89 12.14 4.11
C LEU A 221 8.86 13.20 4.51
N GLU A 222 9.30 14.29 5.15
CA GLU A 222 8.45 15.43 5.49
C GLU A 222 7.90 16.14 4.25
N ALA A 223 8.75 16.40 3.26
CA ALA A 223 8.33 16.99 1.99
C ALA A 223 7.31 16.08 1.27
N MET A 224 7.54 14.76 1.26
CA MET A 224 6.59 13.79 0.73
C MET A 224 5.26 13.82 1.49
N ALA A 225 5.28 13.82 2.83
CA ALA A 225 4.06 13.93 3.63
C ALA A 225 3.31 15.24 3.37
N MET A 226 4.00 16.37 3.25
CA MET A 226 3.39 17.67 2.93
C MET A 226 2.74 17.65 1.54
N ALA A 227 3.42 17.11 0.53
CA ALA A 227 2.86 16.98 -0.80
C ALA A 227 1.61 16.08 -0.79
N LEU A 228 1.63 14.96 -0.06
CA LEU A 228 0.45 14.10 0.11
C LEU A 228 -0.72 14.84 0.79
N ARG A 229 -0.47 15.68 1.79
CA ARG A 229 -1.52 16.51 2.42
C ARG A 229 -2.13 17.50 1.43
N GLN A 230 -1.33 18.09 0.55
CA GLN A 230 -1.79 19.03 -0.47
C GLN A 230 -2.65 18.35 -1.55
N LEU A 231 -2.43 17.06 -1.81
CA LEU A 231 -3.26 16.29 -2.74
C LEU A 231 -4.61 15.89 -2.16
N ARG A 232 -4.84 16.02 -0.86
CA ARG A 232 -6.16 15.73 -0.28
C ARG A 232 -7.17 16.68 -0.92
N GLY A 233 -8.24 16.11 -1.48
CA GLY A 233 -9.38 16.91 -1.91
C GLY A 233 -9.98 17.68 -0.73
N PRO A 234 -10.84 18.69 -1.00
CA PRO A 234 -11.63 19.30 0.06
C PRO A 234 -12.38 18.20 0.81
N GLY A 235 -12.39 18.27 2.15
CA GLY A 235 -13.22 17.36 2.95
C GLY A 235 -14.69 17.44 2.53
N GLY A 236 -15.51 16.49 3.00
CA GLY A 236 -16.95 16.51 2.72
C GLY A 236 -17.41 15.59 1.58
N ALA A 237 -16.59 14.64 1.13
CA ALA A 237 -17.01 13.62 0.16
C ALA A 237 -18.29 12.87 0.58
N THR A 238 -18.45 12.56 1.87
CA THR A 238 -19.69 11.97 2.41
C THR A 238 -20.88 12.91 2.27
N ALA A 239 -20.70 14.20 2.57
CA ALA A 239 -21.76 15.19 2.43
C ALA A 239 -22.16 15.40 0.96
N ALA A 240 -21.17 15.46 0.05
CA ALA A 240 -21.41 15.52 -1.39
C ALA A 240 -22.15 14.27 -1.89
N LEU A 241 -21.75 13.07 -1.43
CA LEU A 241 -22.45 11.84 -1.75
C LEU A 241 -23.88 11.83 -1.22
N SER A 242 -24.10 12.25 0.03
CA SER A 242 -25.44 12.41 0.60
C SER A 242 -26.28 13.38 -0.21
N ALA A 243 -25.72 14.51 -0.66
CA ALA A 243 -26.42 15.47 -1.50
C ALA A 243 -26.84 14.85 -2.84
N MET A 244 -25.93 14.13 -3.53
CA MET A 244 -26.23 13.43 -4.79
C MET A 244 -27.30 12.33 -4.59
N VAL A 245 -27.23 11.55 -3.51
CA VAL A 245 -28.24 10.53 -3.21
C VAL A 245 -29.60 11.17 -2.97
N MET A 246 -29.66 12.27 -2.21
CA MET A 246 -30.90 13.01 -1.96
C MET A 246 -31.49 13.60 -3.23
N GLU A 247 -30.65 14.08 -4.15
CA GLU A 247 -31.07 14.57 -5.46
C GLU A 247 -31.69 13.44 -6.31
N VAL A 248 -31.03 12.29 -6.42
CA VAL A 248 -31.56 11.12 -7.14
C VAL A 248 -32.91 10.68 -6.57
N LEU A 249 -33.05 10.63 -5.24
CA LEU A 249 -34.31 10.29 -4.59
C LEU A 249 -35.41 11.32 -4.90
N ARG A 250 -35.10 12.62 -4.84
CA ARG A 250 -36.07 13.69 -5.21
C ARG A 250 -36.56 13.55 -6.65
N LEU A 251 -35.65 13.31 -7.59
CA LEU A 251 -35.97 13.12 -9.00
C LEU A 251 -36.84 11.87 -9.21
N GLN A 252 -36.53 10.76 -8.55
CA GLN A 252 -37.37 9.55 -8.58
C GLN A 252 -38.79 9.80 -8.05
N PHE A 253 -38.94 10.56 -6.96
CA PHE A 253 -40.25 10.95 -6.44
C PHE A 253 -41.02 11.88 -7.40
N HIS A 254 -40.35 12.78 -8.10
CA HIS A 254 -40.98 13.64 -9.12
C HIS A 254 -41.48 12.83 -10.32
N CYS A 255 -40.66 11.93 -10.86
CA CYS A 255 -41.05 11.05 -11.97
C CYS A 255 -42.22 10.12 -11.60
N ARG A 256 -42.21 9.54 -10.38
CA ARG A 256 -43.32 8.68 -9.89
C ARG A 256 -44.64 9.43 -9.72
N ARG A 257 -44.62 10.76 -9.57
CA ARG A 257 -45.82 11.60 -9.46
C ARG A 257 -46.29 12.16 -10.82
N GLY A 258 -45.73 11.69 -11.93
CA GLY A 258 -46.11 12.12 -13.28
C GLY A 258 -45.74 13.56 -13.62
N LYS A 259 -44.83 14.19 -12.85
CA LYS A 259 -44.37 15.56 -13.11
C LYS A 259 -43.10 15.52 -14.00
N PRO A 260 -42.96 16.45 -14.96
CA PRO A 260 -41.73 16.57 -15.74
C PRO A 260 -40.52 16.87 -14.84
N LEU A 261 -39.34 16.40 -15.24
CA LEU A 261 -38.09 16.65 -14.53
C LEU A 261 -37.82 18.16 -14.45
N PRO A 262 -37.36 18.68 -13.30
CA PRO A 262 -36.91 20.07 -13.22
C PRO A 262 -35.73 20.30 -14.18
N PRO A 263 -35.59 21.52 -14.73
CA PRO A 263 -34.47 21.85 -15.61
C PRO A 263 -33.14 21.66 -14.87
N VAL A 264 -32.15 21.06 -15.54
CA VAL A 264 -30.80 20.91 -14.99
C VAL A 264 -30.14 22.29 -15.00
N GLU A 265 -29.90 22.86 -13.82
CA GLU A 265 -29.07 24.06 -13.71
C GLU A 265 -27.62 23.69 -14.09
N GLN A 266 -27.12 24.29 -15.16
CA GLN A 266 -25.71 24.20 -15.54
C GLN A 266 -24.91 25.14 -14.62
N SER A 267 -24.07 24.58 -13.76
CA SER A 267 -23.04 25.29 -12.98
C SER A 267 -21.66 24.82 -13.41
#